data_AF-V6F056-F1
#
_entry.id   AF-V6F056-F1
#
_cell.length_a   1.000
_cell.length_b   1.000
_cell.length_c   1.000
_cell.angle_alpha   90.00
_cell.angle_beta   90.00
_cell.angle_gamma   90.00
#
_symmetry.space_group_name_H-M   'P 1'
#
loop_
_entity.id
_entity.type
_entity.pdbx_description
1 polymer ?
#
loop_
_entity_poly.entity_id
_entity_poly.type
_entity_poly.pdbx_seq_one_letter_code
_entity_poly.pdbx_strand_id
1 'polypeptide(L)'
;MSTEHQQYSTENQADAIAHYAQRHGLEIVRTYADEGISGLQLDRREALQRLIADATQGRADFEMLLVYDVSRFGRFQDTDESAYYEYLCKKAGIRVEYCAEQFVNDGSMPSSILKMIRRSQAGDYSRDLSIKVFAGQCRLIRMGYRQGGPAGYGLRRMRIDQTGAELGLLERGQHKCLQTDRVILKPGPEDEIETVRRIYHLFVREGRREGEIAAQLNAQGIMTDLGRPWRASTVHQVLTNEKYIGNNVFNRRSFKLKAQRVRNPPEEWIRAEGVFTPIVELQDYRAAQAIIVERSRRFSDEEILDHLKAVHARHGLLSAIVIDETHHGPSSGAIRHRFGSLLRAYALIGYDSGRDYAYIEDNRHLRRMFPTVVEDTLRRIRDLGGKTRRELESGLVVVNEEFSLSLVIARCETTKAGAHRWTIRLETGLLPDISVAVRMAPGNRDILDYYLLPAIDMNVAKLRLAEDNGIGLDAYRFTSLERLFDLTRRIALREVV
;
A
#
# COMPACT_ATOMS: atom_id res chain seq x y z
N MET A 1 -24.26 -3.44 -18.43
CA MET A 1 -25.73 -3.48 -18.51
C MET A 1 -26.21 -2.37 -17.60
N SER A 2 -26.91 -1.37 -18.15
CA SER A 2 -27.42 -0.21 -17.41
C SER A 2 -28.45 -0.65 -16.38
N THR A 3 -28.45 0.02 -15.23
CA THR A 3 -29.42 -0.15 -14.12
C THR A 3 -30.87 0.01 -14.56
N GLU A 4 -31.15 0.78 -15.60
CA GLU A 4 -32.50 0.97 -16.15
C GLU A 4 -33.10 -0.31 -16.75
N HIS A 5 -32.32 -1.14 -17.45
CA HIS A 5 -32.82 -2.43 -17.96
C HIS A 5 -33.13 -3.43 -16.83
N GLN A 6 -32.58 -3.22 -15.63
CA GLN A 6 -32.89 -4.04 -14.46
C GLN A 6 -34.19 -3.59 -13.79
N GLN A 7 -34.54 -2.30 -13.78
CA GLN A 7 -35.79 -1.79 -13.21
C GLN A 7 -37.03 -2.34 -13.93
N TYR A 8 -37.06 -2.29 -15.26
CA TYR A 8 -38.13 -2.93 -16.02
C TYR A 8 -38.17 -4.46 -15.85
N SER A 9 -37.08 -5.10 -15.40
CA SER A 9 -37.09 -6.54 -15.14
C SER A 9 -37.76 -6.88 -13.81
N THR A 10 -37.66 -6.05 -12.77
CA THR A 10 -38.23 -6.35 -11.45
C THR A 10 -39.73 -6.12 -11.40
N GLU A 11 -40.23 -5.07 -12.05
CA GLU A 11 -41.68 -4.82 -12.19
C GLU A 11 -42.36 -5.96 -12.95
N ASN A 12 -41.80 -6.37 -14.10
CA ASN A 12 -42.29 -7.52 -14.86
C ASN A 12 -42.30 -8.84 -14.05
N GLN A 13 -41.37 -9.00 -13.11
CA GLN A 13 -41.36 -10.17 -12.22
C GLN A 13 -42.48 -10.08 -11.18
N ALA A 14 -42.68 -8.90 -10.59
CA ALA A 14 -43.76 -8.66 -9.64
C ALA A 14 -45.13 -8.90 -10.28
N ASP A 15 -45.34 -8.40 -11.50
CA ASP A 15 -46.58 -8.59 -12.26
C ASP A 15 -46.85 -10.07 -12.55
N ALA A 16 -45.82 -10.83 -12.94
CA ALA A 16 -45.95 -12.26 -13.19
C ALA A 16 -46.29 -13.04 -11.90
N ILE A 17 -45.69 -12.67 -10.76
CA ILE A 17 -46.00 -13.27 -9.46
C ILE A 17 -47.44 -12.92 -9.04
N ALA A 18 -47.86 -11.65 -9.22
CA ALA A 18 -49.22 -11.21 -8.91
C ALA A 18 -50.26 -11.95 -9.76
N HIS A 19 -50.00 -12.14 -11.05
CA HIS A 19 -50.90 -12.89 -11.93
C HIS A 19 -50.98 -14.37 -11.54
N TYR A 20 -49.85 -14.98 -11.14
CA TYR A 20 -49.84 -16.35 -10.60
C TYR A 20 -50.65 -16.44 -9.31
N ALA A 21 -50.45 -15.53 -8.36
CA ALA A 21 -51.18 -15.49 -7.11
C ALA A 21 -52.70 -15.39 -7.35
N GLN A 22 -53.12 -14.48 -8.22
CA GLN A 22 -54.53 -14.30 -8.57
C GLN A 22 -55.14 -15.57 -9.19
N ARG A 23 -54.43 -16.23 -10.11
CA ARG A 23 -54.90 -17.46 -10.77
C ARG A 23 -55.07 -18.63 -9.79
N HIS A 24 -54.26 -18.66 -8.74
CA HIS A 24 -54.27 -19.72 -7.73
C HIS A 24 -55.05 -19.34 -6.46
N GLY A 25 -55.70 -18.17 -6.43
CA GLY A 25 -56.49 -17.71 -5.27
C GLY A 25 -55.63 -17.41 -4.04
N LEU A 26 -54.39 -16.97 -4.24
CA LEU A 26 -53.43 -16.64 -3.17
C LEU A 26 -53.41 -15.13 -2.91
N GLU A 27 -53.28 -14.75 -1.64
CA GLU A 27 -53.08 -13.37 -1.21
C GLU A 27 -51.59 -13.09 -0.94
N ILE A 28 -51.07 -11.99 -1.47
CA ILE A 28 -49.68 -11.57 -1.25
C ILE A 28 -49.63 -10.67 0.00
N VAL A 29 -49.14 -11.22 1.11
CA VAL A 29 -49.03 -10.50 2.40
C VAL A 29 -47.73 -9.71 2.57
N ARG A 30 -46.68 -10.08 1.83
CA ARG A 30 -45.34 -9.48 1.93
C ARG A 30 -44.53 -9.65 0.65
N THR A 31 -43.66 -8.70 0.35
CA THR A 31 -42.71 -8.77 -0.77
C THR A 31 -41.28 -8.55 -0.28
N TYR A 32 -40.38 -9.46 -0.65
CA TYR A 32 -38.93 -9.35 -0.42
C TYR A 32 -38.24 -9.02 -1.76
N ALA A 33 -37.68 -7.82 -1.89
CA ALA A 33 -37.06 -7.35 -3.13
C ALA A 33 -35.60 -6.91 -2.91
N ASP A 34 -34.69 -7.45 -3.72
CA ASP A 34 -33.28 -7.05 -3.82
C ASP A 34 -33.04 -6.43 -5.21
N GLU A 35 -33.15 -5.10 -5.34
CA GLU A 35 -33.01 -4.42 -6.63
C GLU A 35 -31.54 -4.17 -7.03
N GLY A 36 -31.18 -4.54 -8.26
CA GLY A 36 -29.84 -4.27 -8.81
C GLY A 36 -28.69 -5.04 -8.13
N ILE A 37 -29.00 -6.01 -7.27
CA ILE A 37 -28.00 -6.78 -6.51
C ILE A 37 -27.61 -8.06 -7.27
N SER A 38 -26.32 -8.41 -7.20
CA SER A 38 -25.77 -9.62 -7.81
C SER A 38 -26.19 -10.89 -7.05
N GLY A 39 -26.81 -11.86 -7.72
CA GLY A 39 -27.21 -13.16 -7.15
C GLY A 39 -26.10 -14.19 -6.91
N LEU A 40 -24.82 -13.80 -7.00
CA LEU A 40 -23.65 -14.70 -6.85
C LEU A 40 -23.26 -14.98 -5.39
N GLN A 41 -23.67 -14.12 -4.45
CA GLN A 41 -23.32 -14.19 -3.02
C GLN A 41 -24.50 -13.69 -2.18
N LEU A 42 -24.65 -14.20 -0.95
CA LEU A 42 -25.75 -13.83 -0.06
C LEU A 42 -25.51 -12.48 0.65
N ASP A 43 -24.25 -12.09 0.91
CA ASP A 43 -23.87 -10.99 1.82
C ASP A 43 -24.58 -9.65 1.56
N ARG A 44 -24.91 -9.36 0.30
CA ARG A 44 -25.53 -8.09 -0.12
C ARG A 44 -27.03 -8.18 -0.38
N ARG A 45 -27.64 -9.35 -0.17
CA ARG A 45 -29.05 -9.63 -0.43
C ARG A 45 -29.85 -9.51 0.86
N GLU A 46 -30.05 -8.29 1.32
CA GLU A 46 -30.70 -8.00 2.60
C GLU A 46 -32.15 -8.50 2.65
N ALA A 47 -32.88 -8.48 1.53
CA ALA A 47 -34.26 -8.99 1.50
C ALA A 47 -34.28 -10.52 1.58
N LEU A 48 -33.38 -11.21 0.88
CA LEU A 48 -33.24 -12.67 1.01
C LEU A 48 -32.78 -13.09 2.42
N GLN A 49 -31.85 -12.34 3.02
CA GLN A 49 -31.41 -12.59 4.41
C GLN A 49 -32.56 -12.42 5.40
N ARG A 50 -33.39 -11.38 5.24
CA ARG A 50 -34.61 -11.18 6.04
C ARG A 50 -35.61 -12.32 5.87
N LEU A 51 -35.86 -12.76 4.63
CA LEU A 51 -36.71 -13.92 4.34
C LEU A 51 -36.22 -15.18 5.07
N ILE A 52 -34.92 -15.47 5.00
CA ILE A 52 -34.31 -16.63 5.68
C ILE A 52 -34.42 -16.48 7.20
N ALA A 53 -34.22 -15.27 7.74
CA ALA A 53 -34.37 -14.99 9.17
C ALA A 53 -35.81 -15.21 9.64
N ASP A 54 -36.80 -14.71 8.88
CA ASP A 54 -38.22 -14.87 9.21
C ASP A 54 -38.63 -16.34 9.21
N ALA A 55 -38.14 -17.12 8.22
CA ALA A 55 -38.35 -18.57 8.16
C ALA A 55 -37.69 -19.31 9.34
N THR A 56 -36.41 -19.03 9.61
CA THR A 56 -35.64 -19.77 10.63
C THR A 56 -36.00 -19.41 12.07
N GLN A 57 -36.48 -18.19 12.31
CA GLN A 57 -36.87 -17.71 13.64
C GLN A 57 -38.37 -17.93 13.93
N GLY A 58 -39.12 -18.55 13.01
CA GLY A 58 -40.56 -18.81 13.17
C GLY A 58 -41.41 -17.54 13.20
N ARG A 59 -40.94 -16.47 12.54
CA ARG A 59 -41.67 -15.18 12.43
C ARG A 59 -42.45 -15.05 11.12
N ALA A 60 -42.39 -16.06 10.27
CA ALA A 60 -43.15 -16.11 9.03
C ALA A 60 -44.65 -16.28 9.33
N ASP A 61 -45.44 -15.31 8.90
CA ASP A 61 -46.91 -15.24 8.93
C ASP A 61 -47.53 -15.71 7.61
N PHE A 62 -46.77 -16.46 6.80
CA PHE A 62 -47.15 -16.95 5.48
C PHE A 62 -46.75 -18.41 5.29
N GLU A 63 -47.56 -19.16 4.55
CA GLU A 63 -47.35 -20.60 4.28
C GLU A 63 -46.64 -20.87 2.95
N MET A 64 -46.62 -19.87 2.06
CA MET A 64 -46.10 -20.02 0.70
C MET A 64 -45.21 -18.84 0.31
N LEU A 65 -44.07 -19.17 -0.30
CA LEU A 65 -43.14 -18.24 -0.91
C LEU A 65 -43.23 -18.36 -2.44
N LEU A 66 -43.68 -17.29 -3.09
CA LEU A 66 -43.71 -17.20 -4.54
C LEU A 66 -42.40 -16.57 -5.04
N VAL A 67 -41.72 -17.27 -5.95
CA VAL A 67 -40.47 -16.83 -6.57
C VAL A 67 -40.66 -16.83 -8.07
N TYR A 68 -40.22 -15.79 -8.77
CA TYR A 68 -40.40 -15.73 -10.23
C TYR A 68 -39.73 -16.91 -10.97
N ASP A 69 -38.43 -17.12 -10.78
CA ASP A 69 -37.67 -18.23 -11.39
C ASP A 69 -36.61 -18.78 -10.41
N VAL A 70 -36.06 -19.97 -10.69
CA VAL A 70 -35.03 -20.64 -9.83
C VAL A 70 -33.80 -19.75 -9.62
N SER A 71 -33.47 -18.92 -10.60
CA SER A 71 -32.30 -18.04 -10.57
C SER A 71 -32.47 -16.81 -9.66
N ARG A 72 -33.70 -16.45 -9.27
CA ARG A 72 -33.98 -15.40 -8.27
C ARG A 72 -33.74 -15.82 -6.84
N PHE A 73 -33.86 -17.12 -6.58
CA PHE A 73 -33.52 -17.68 -5.28
C PHE A 73 -32.00 -17.56 -5.03
N GLY A 74 -31.20 -17.88 -6.04
CA GLY A 74 -29.77 -17.56 -6.06
C GLY A 74 -29.03 -18.21 -7.22
N ARG A 75 -27.98 -17.53 -7.69
CA ARG A 75 -27.02 -18.05 -8.68
C ARG A 75 -25.67 -18.23 -8.00
N PHE A 76 -25.69 -18.86 -6.83
CA PHE A 76 -24.48 -19.07 -6.04
C PHE A 76 -23.46 -19.90 -6.82
N GLN A 77 -22.18 -19.72 -6.50
CA GLN A 77 -21.11 -20.48 -7.14
C GLN A 77 -21.20 -21.97 -6.79
N ASP A 78 -21.63 -22.25 -5.57
CA ASP A 78 -22.05 -23.56 -5.11
C ASP A 78 -23.56 -23.70 -5.27
N THR A 79 -23.99 -24.64 -6.12
CA THR A 79 -25.41 -24.90 -6.40
C THR A 79 -26.17 -25.39 -5.17
N ASP A 80 -25.47 -25.94 -4.19
CA ASP A 80 -26.07 -26.49 -2.98
C ASP A 80 -26.49 -25.40 -1.99
N GLU A 81 -25.96 -24.18 -2.11
CA GLU A 81 -26.42 -23.04 -1.30
C GLU A 81 -27.89 -22.70 -1.57
N SER A 82 -28.29 -22.63 -2.85
CA SER A 82 -29.70 -22.40 -3.21
C SER A 82 -30.60 -23.54 -2.69
N ALA A 83 -30.07 -24.77 -2.66
CA ALA A 83 -30.78 -25.92 -2.11
C ALA A 83 -30.97 -25.81 -0.61
N TYR A 84 -29.92 -25.39 0.10
CA TYR A 84 -29.90 -25.23 1.54
C TYR A 84 -30.93 -24.18 2.01
N TYR A 85 -30.98 -23.01 1.38
CA TYR A 85 -31.96 -21.97 1.76
C TYR A 85 -33.42 -22.39 1.46
N GLU A 86 -33.67 -23.13 0.37
CA GLU A 86 -35.00 -23.66 0.08
C GLU A 86 -35.39 -24.73 1.11
N TYR A 87 -34.43 -25.56 1.52
CA TYR A 87 -34.61 -26.53 2.59
C TYR A 87 -34.95 -25.86 3.93
N LEU A 88 -34.31 -24.75 4.28
CA LEU A 88 -34.65 -23.99 5.50
C LEU A 88 -36.09 -23.49 5.47
N CYS A 89 -36.55 -22.96 4.34
CA CYS A 89 -37.95 -22.55 4.18
C CYS A 89 -38.90 -23.73 4.34
N LYS A 90 -38.60 -24.87 3.69
CA LYS A 90 -39.41 -26.09 3.80
C LYS A 90 -39.45 -26.63 5.23
N LYS A 91 -38.32 -26.60 5.95
CA LYS A 91 -38.23 -27.02 7.35
C LYS A 91 -39.08 -26.13 8.27
N ALA A 92 -39.22 -24.85 7.93
CA ALA A 92 -40.11 -23.90 8.62
C ALA A 92 -41.59 -24.05 8.22
N GLY A 93 -41.94 -25.01 7.36
CA GLY A 93 -43.32 -25.20 6.88
C GLY A 93 -43.71 -24.31 5.69
N ILE A 94 -42.78 -23.52 5.15
CA ILE A 94 -43.03 -22.61 4.03
C ILE A 94 -42.79 -23.34 2.72
N ARG A 95 -43.82 -23.43 1.87
CA ARG A 95 -43.74 -24.00 0.52
C ARG A 95 -43.15 -22.98 -0.46
N VAL A 96 -42.14 -23.35 -1.21
CA VAL A 96 -41.56 -22.48 -2.25
C VAL A 96 -42.16 -22.85 -3.61
N GLU A 97 -42.74 -21.90 -4.35
CA GLU A 97 -43.27 -22.13 -5.69
C GLU A 97 -42.61 -21.20 -6.70
N TYR A 98 -42.32 -21.73 -7.90
CA TYR A 98 -41.63 -20.99 -8.97
C TYR A 98 -42.63 -20.62 -10.08
N CYS A 99 -42.99 -19.34 -10.18
CA CYS A 99 -44.10 -18.87 -11.02
C CYS A 99 -43.85 -19.01 -12.53
N ALA A 100 -42.59 -18.94 -12.98
CA ALA A 100 -42.20 -19.01 -14.40
C ALA A 100 -41.73 -20.41 -14.84
N GLU A 101 -41.69 -21.40 -13.95
CA GLU A 101 -41.25 -22.76 -14.27
C GLU A 101 -42.46 -23.66 -14.61
N GLN A 102 -42.27 -24.59 -15.55
CA GLN A 102 -43.34 -25.48 -16.03
C GLN A 102 -43.61 -26.70 -15.12
N PHE A 103 -42.88 -26.83 -14.01
CA PHE A 103 -43.03 -27.94 -13.08
C PHE A 103 -43.64 -27.49 -11.76
N VAL A 104 -44.50 -28.33 -11.20
CA VAL A 104 -45.07 -28.12 -9.86
C VAL A 104 -44.02 -28.52 -8.82
N ASN A 105 -43.81 -27.68 -7.80
CA ASN A 105 -42.93 -28.03 -6.68
C ASN A 105 -43.63 -28.99 -5.70
N ASP A 106 -44.01 -30.16 -6.20
CA ASP A 106 -44.74 -31.20 -5.48
C ASP A 106 -43.83 -32.15 -4.67
N GLY A 107 -42.51 -32.02 -4.81
CA GLY A 107 -41.53 -32.92 -4.19
C GLY A 107 -41.43 -34.30 -4.86
N SER A 108 -42.05 -34.50 -6.03
CA SER A 108 -41.88 -35.71 -6.82
C SER A 108 -40.42 -35.90 -7.30
N MET A 109 -40.04 -37.14 -7.60
CA MET A 109 -38.71 -37.44 -8.14
C MET A 109 -38.44 -36.67 -9.46
N PRO A 110 -39.38 -36.62 -10.43
CA PRO A 110 -39.19 -35.83 -11.65
C PRO A 110 -39.01 -34.33 -11.38
N SER A 111 -39.78 -33.72 -10.48
CA SER A 111 -39.64 -32.29 -10.16
C SER A 111 -38.32 -32.00 -9.44
N SER A 112 -37.87 -32.90 -8.57
CA SER A 112 -36.58 -32.78 -7.87
C SER A 112 -35.38 -32.84 -8.82
N ILE A 113 -35.41 -33.73 -9.82
CA ILE A 113 -34.36 -33.82 -10.85
C ILE A 113 -34.35 -32.55 -11.71
N LEU A 114 -35.52 -32.10 -12.16
CA LEU A 114 -35.63 -30.91 -13.01
C LEU A 114 -35.13 -29.65 -12.30
N LYS A 115 -35.43 -29.51 -11.00
CA LYS A 115 -34.87 -28.43 -10.16
C LYS A 115 -33.35 -28.48 -10.09
N MET A 116 -32.75 -29.65 -9.88
CA MET A 116 -31.30 -29.80 -9.81
C MET A 116 -30.66 -29.36 -11.14
N ILE A 117 -31.24 -29.75 -12.28
CA ILE A 117 -30.82 -29.31 -13.60
C ILE A 117 -30.93 -27.79 -13.74
N ARG A 118 -32.05 -27.18 -13.34
CA ARG A 118 -32.26 -25.72 -13.40
C ARG A 118 -31.27 -24.94 -12.53
N ARG A 119 -30.99 -25.40 -11.31
CA ARG A 119 -29.99 -24.78 -10.42
C ARG A 119 -28.59 -24.85 -11.03
N SER A 120 -28.22 -26.00 -11.58
CA SER A 120 -26.96 -26.17 -12.30
C SER A 120 -26.87 -25.22 -13.50
N GLN A 121 -27.91 -25.17 -14.34
CA GLN A 121 -27.99 -24.23 -15.48
C GLN A 121 -27.87 -22.76 -15.07
N ALA A 122 -28.46 -22.36 -13.93
CA ALA A 122 -28.38 -20.99 -13.44
C ALA A 122 -26.96 -20.61 -12.98
N GLY A 123 -26.23 -21.54 -12.34
CA GLY A 123 -24.82 -21.38 -12.00
C GLY A 123 -23.93 -21.35 -13.25
N ASP A 124 -24.15 -22.28 -14.17
CA ASP A 124 -23.43 -22.41 -15.44
C ASP A 124 -23.61 -21.19 -16.34
N TYR A 125 -24.81 -20.60 -16.38
CA TYR A 125 -25.09 -19.39 -17.15
C TYR A 125 -24.13 -18.25 -16.83
N SER A 126 -23.79 -18.05 -15.55
CA SER A 126 -22.86 -16.99 -15.13
C SER A 126 -21.43 -17.27 -15.60
N ARG A 127 -21.02 -18.55 -15.59
CA ARG A 127 -19.70 -18.98 -16.10
C ARG A 127 -19.63 -18.82 -17.62
N ASP A 128 -20.63 -19.30 -18.34
CA ASP A 128 -20.74 -19.19 -19.80
C ASP A 128 -20.80 -17.74 -20.26
N LEU A 129 -21.60 -16.91 -19.58
CA LEU A 129 -21.66 -15.48 -19.87
C LEU A 129 -20.30 -14.83 -19.64
N SER A 130 -19.60 -15.17 -18.56
CA SER A 130 -18.25 -14.66 -18.31
C SER A 130 -17.27 -15.05 -19.42
N ILE A 131 -17.34 -16.28 -19.92
CA ILE A 131 -16.49 -16.76 -21.03
C ILE A 131 -16.81 -15.99 -22.31
N LYS A 132 -18.09 -15.86 -22.67
CA LYS A 132 -18.55 -15.15 -23.87
C LYS A 132 -18.21 -13.66 -23.83
N VAL A 133 -18.45 -12.99 -22.68
CA VAL A 133 -18.09 -11.58 -22.48
C VAL A 133 -16.58 -11.41 -22.62
N PHE A 134 -15.79 -12.25 -21.96
CA PHE A 134 -14.33 -12.20 -22.09
C PHE A 134 -13.90 -12.37 -23.55
N ALA A 135 -14.37 -13.41 -24.25
CA ALA A 135 -14.07 -13.61 -25.67
C ALA A 135 -14.47 -12.42 -26.54
N GLY A 136 -15.61 -11.79 -26.26
CA GLY A 136 -16.05 -10.56 -26.93
C GLY A 136 -15.10 -9.38 -26.67
N GLN A 137 -14.67 -9.17 -25.42
CA GLN A 137 -13.69 -8.14 -25.07
C GLN A 137 -12.36 -8.38 -25.78
N CYS A 138 -11.88 -9.63 -25.78
CA CYS A 138 -10.68 -10.06 -26.50
C CYS A 138 -10.75 -9.74 -27.99
N ARG A 139 -11.89 -10.02 -28.62
CA ARG A 139 -12.14 -9.70 -30.03
C ARG A 139 -12.10 -8.19 -30.29
N LEU A 140 -12.75 -7.39 -29.44
CA LEU A 140 -12.75 -5.93 -29.59
C LEU A 140 -11.34 -5.33 -29.48
N ILE A 141 -10.52 -5.84 -28.55
CA ILE A 141 -9.11 -5.43 -28.44
C ILE A 141 -8.33 -5.77 -29.71
N ARG A 142 -8.48 -6.99 -30.25
CA ARG A 142 -7.83 -7.40 -31.51
C ARG A 142 -8.25 -6.54 -32.70
N MET A 143 -9.48 -6.03 -32.70
CA MET A 143 -9.98 -5.07 -33.70
C MET A 143 -9.47 -3.63 -33.48
N GLY A 144 -8.64 -3.40 -32.45
CA GLY A 144 -8.08 -2.08 -32.14
C GLY A 144 -8.92 -1.21 -31.21
N TYR A 145 -10.09 -1.69 -30.76
CA TYR A 145 -10.93 -0.95 -29.83
C TYR A 145 -10.50 -1.13 -28.38
N ARG A 146 -10.76 -0.12 -27.55
CA ARG A 146 -10.37 -0.09 -26.14
C ARG A 146 -11.49 -0.56 -25.22
N GLN A 147 -11.16 -1.53 -24.38
CA GLN A 147 -12.06 -2.04 -23.34
C GLN A 147 -11.79 -1.37 -21.99
N GLY A 148 -12.25 -0.11 -21.86
CA GLY A 148 -12.22 0.65 -20.61
C GLY A 148 -10.83 1.14 -20.16
N GLY A 149 -10.75 1.53 -18.88
CA GLY A 149 -9.55 2.12 -18.28
C GLY A 149 -9.29 3.57 -18.70
N PRO A 150 -8.41 4.30 -17.97
CA PRO A 150 -8.03 5.66 -18.32
C PRO A 150 -7.22 5.70 -19.63
N ALA A 151 -7.23 6.84 -20.32
CA ALA A 151 -6.31 7.10 -21.44
C ALA A 151 -4.87 7.19 -20.91
N GLY A 152 -4.69 7.95 -19.84
CA GLY A 152 -3.43 8.40 -19.26
C GLY A 152 -2.88 9.64 -19.96
N TYR A 153 -1.84 10.21 -19.35
CA TYR A 153 -1.24 11.47 -19.73
C TYR A 153 -0.83 11.54 -21.21
N GLY A 154 -1.16 12.62 -21.92
CA GLY A 154 -0.88 12.80 -23.35
C GLY A 154 -1.82 12.05 -24.30
N LEU A 155 -2.85 11.36 -23.77
CA LEU A 155 -3.81 10.60 -24.56
C LEU A 155 -5.26 10.96 -24.16
N ARG A 156 -6.20 10.76 -25.07
CA ARG A 156 -7.63 10.95 -24.85
C ARG A 156 -8.45 9.75 -25.32
N ARG A 157 -9.59 9.50 -24.65
CA ARG A 157 -10.56 8.48 -25.06
C ARG A 157 -11.51 9.12 -26.07
N MET A 158 -11.51 8.64 -27.30
CA MET A 158 -12.44 9.08 -28.34
C MET A 158 -13.52 8.02 -28.53
N ARG A 159 -14.78 8.43 -28.49
CA ARG A 159 -15.91 7.59 -28.86
C ARG A 159 -16.13 7.67 -30.36
N ILE A 160 -16.34 6.52 -31.00
CA ILE A 160 -16.65 6.40 -32.42
C ILE A 160 -17.89 5.54 -32.62
N ASP A 161 -18.59 5.75 -33.72
CA ASP A 161 -19.75 4.96 -34.11
C ASP A 161 -19.33 3.62 -34.79
N GLN A 162 -20.27 2.95 -35.46
CA GLN A 162 -19.99 1.72 -36.21
C GLN A 162 -19.27 1.94 -37.55
N THR A 163 -19.36 3.15 -38.11
CA THR A 163 -18.73 3.54 -39.38
C THR A 163 -17.31 4.07 -39.18
N GLY A 164 -16.95 4.40 -37.93
CA GLY A 164 -15.68 4.99 -37.53
C GLY A 164 -15.73 6.52 -37.36
N ALA A 165 -16.91 7.12 -37.51
CA ALA A 165 -17.12 8.56 -37.30
C ALA A 165 -16.99 8.93 -35.82
N GLU A 166 -16.37 10.09 -35.57
CA GLU A 166 -16.08 10.58 -34.22
C GLU A 166 -17.33 11.18 -33.57
N LEU A 167 -17.70 10.63 -32.41
CA LEU A 167 -18.88 11.03 -31.65
C LEU A 167 -18.55 11.92 -30.45
N GLY A 168 -17.26 12.14 -30.16
CA GLY A 168 -16.79 13.00 -29.09
C GLY A 168 -15.88 12.32 -28.06
N LEU A 169 -15.22 13.15 -27.25
CA LEU A 169 -14.31 12.71 -26.20
C LEU A 169 -15.08 12.18 -24.99
N LEU A 170 -14.53 11.12 -24.37
CA LEU A 170 -15.02 10.59 -23.11
C LEU A 170 -14.11 11.04 -21.97
N GLU A 171 -14.68 11.80 -21.05
CA GLU A 171 -13.99 12.19 -19.84
C GLU A 171 -13.78 10.99 -18.90
N ARG A 172 -13.03 11.23 -17.83
CA ARG A 172 -12.79 10.21 -16.81
C ARG A 172 -14.12 9.84 -16.14
N GLY A 173 -14.37 8.53 -16.02
CA GLY A 173 -15.62 8.03 -15.44
C GLY A 173 -16.80 7.96 -16.42
N GLN A 174 -16.70 8.62 -17.58
CA GLN A 174 -17.73 8.50 -18.61
C GLN A 174 -17.61 7.16 -19.36
N HIS A 175 -18.77 6.61 -19.69
CA HIS A 175 -18.93 5.35 -20.40
C HIS A 175 -19.71 5.58 -21.70
N LYS A 176 -19.48 4.73 -22.69
CA LYS A 176 -20.29 4.74 -23.91
C LYS A 176 -21.75 4.47 -23.57
N CYS A 177 -22.66 5.22 -24.19
CA CYS A 177 -24.10 5.08 -23.97
C CYS A 177 -24.66 3.88 -24.73
N LEU A 178 -24.28 3.74 -26.00
CA LEU A 178 -24.74 2.64 -26.85
C LEU A 178 -23.73 1.48 -26.83
N GLN A 179 -24.24 0.25 -26.87
CA GLN A 179 -23.37 -0.93 -26.95
C GLN A 179 -22.62 -1.00 -28.28
N THR A 180 -23.20 -0.44 -29.35
CA THR A 180 -22.66 -0.38 -30.71
C THR A 180 -21.47 0.56 -30.84
N ASP A 181 -21.39 1.60 -29.99
CA ASP A 181 -20.27 2.53 -29.99
C ASP A 181 -18.97 1.82 -29.62
N ARG A 182 -17.86 2.33 -30.14
CA ARG A 182 -16.51 1.88 -29.83
C ARG A 182 -15.71 3.03 -29.24
N VAL A 183 -14.59 2.68 -28.60
CA VAL A 183 -13.69 3.66 -28.00
C VAL A 183 -12.29 3.38 -28.52
N ILE A 184 -11.59 4.42 -28.96
CA ILE A 184 -10.19 4.37 -29.35
C ILE A 184 -9.39 5.37 -28.49
N LEU A 185 -8.07 5.26 -28.52
CA LEU A 185 -7.20 6.31 -27.99
C LEU A 185 -6.78 7.23 -29.12
N LYS A 186 -6.63 8.51 -28.78
CA LYS A 186 -6.02 9.50 -29.65
C LYS A 186 -4.99 10.33 -28.88
N PRO A 187 -4.01 10.93 -29.57
CA PRO A 187 -3.15 11.95 -28.99
C PRO A 187 -3.99 13.05 -28.32
N GLY A 188 -3.52 13.51 -27.16
CA GLY A 188 -4.13 14.59 -26.40
C GLY A 188 -3.62 15.97 -26.83
N PRO A 189 -3.67 16.96 -25.91
CA PRO A 189 -3.04 18.26 -26.09
C PRO A 189 -1.53 18.15 -26.38
N GLU A 190 -1.01 19.06 -27.22
CA GLU A 190 0.39 19.01 -27.68
C GLU A 190 1.40 19.19 -26.53
N ASP A 191 1.08 20.00 -25.52
CA ASP A 191 1.90 20.21 -24.32
C ASP A 191 2.07 18.92 -23.49
N GLU A 192 1.00 18.13 -23.36
CA GLU A 192 1.09 16.82 -22.69
C GLU A 192 1.90 15.82 -23.53
N ILE A 193 1.74 15.84 -24.85
CA ILE A 193 2.48 14.98 -25.79
C ILE A 193 3.97 15.30 -25.73
N GLU A 194 4.33 16.58 -25.81
CA GLU A 194 5.71 17.06 -25.71
C GLU A 194 6.33 16.66 -24.37
N THR A 195 5.58 16.76 -23.28
CA THR A 195 6.03 16.30 -21.96
C THR A 195 6.31 14.79 -21.96
N VAL A 196 5.48 13.95 -22.59
CA VAL A 196 5.75 12.51 -22.71
C VAL A 196 7.03 12.27 -23.52
N ARG A 197 7.20 12.92 -24.67
CA ARG A 197 8.42 12.80 -25.49
C ARG A 197 9.65 13.24 -24.71
N ARG A 198 9.53 14.29 -23.92
CA ARG A 198 10.59 14.77 -23.02
C ARG A 198 10.94 13.77 -21.93
N ILE A 199 9.95 13.09 -21.33
CA ILE A 199 10.20 11.99 -20.38
C ILE A 199 11.06 10.90 -21.02
N TYR A 200 10.73 10.49 -22.26
CA TYR A 200 11.52 9.51 -22.99
C TYR A 200 12.93 10.02 -23.30
N HIS A 201 13.07 11.28 -23.72
CA HIS A 201 14.38 11.90 -23.97
C HIS A 201 15.26 11.91 -22.72
N LEU A 202 14.75 12.42 -21.59
CA LEU A 202 15.46 12.47 -20.31
C LEU A 202 15.88 11.08 -19.82
N PHE A 203 15.04 10.07 -20.05
CA PHE A 203 15.32 8.71 -19.61
C PHE A 203 16.32 7.99 -20.52
N VAL A 204 16.13 8.06 -21.84
CA VAL A 204 16.90 7.30 -22.83
C VAL A 204 18.20 7.99 -23.22
N ARG A 205 18.18 9.31 -23.43
CA ARG A 205 19.33 10.07 -23.93
C ARG A 205 20.19 10.64 -22.81
N GLU A 206 19.55 11.21 -21.78
CA GLU A 206 20.27 11.77 -20.62
C GLU A 206 20.51 10.75 -19.51
N GLY A 207 19.90 9.56 -19.59
CA GLY A 207 20.11 8.49 -18.61
C GLY A 207 19.53 8.75 -17.22
N ARG A 208 18.65 9.76 -17.06
CA ARG A 208 18.08 10.12 -15.76
C ARG A 208 17.25 8.99 -15.15
N ARG A 209 17.15 8.98 -13.82
CA ARG A 209 16.28 8.06 -13.07
C ARG A 209 14.85 8.58 -13.04
N GLU A 210 13.86 7.70 -12.93
CA GLU A 210 12.44 8.08 -12.94
C GLU A 210 12.08 9.06 -11.81
N GLY A 211 12.76 8.97 -10.67
CA GLY A 211 12.59 9.91 -9.56
C GLY A 211 13.12 11.32 -9.85
N GLU A 212 14.24 11.43 -10.56
CA GLU A 212 14.82 12.72 -10.97
C GLU A 212 13.93 13.40 -12.02
N ILE A 213 13.43 12.63 -12.98
CA ILE A 213 12.48 13.10 -13.98
C ILE A 213 11.20 13.61 -13.30
N ALA A 214 10.65 12.86 -12.33
CA ALA A 214 9.47 13.29 -11.59
C ALA A 214 9.71 14.58 -10.80
N ALA A 215 10.85 14.70 -10.12
CA ALA A 215 11.22 15.90 -9.37
C ALA A 215 11.36 17.13 -10.30
N GLN A 216 11.97 16.95 -11.46
CA GLN A 216 12.13 18.00 -12.46
C GLN A 216 10.78 18.48 -13.01
N LEU A 217 9.87 17.56 -13.36
CA LEU A 217 8.53 17.93 -13.84
C LEU A 217 7.73 18.68 -12.76
N ASN A 218 7.82 18.25 -11.50
CA ASN A 218 7.15 18.91 -10.38
C ASN A 218 7.72 20.31 -10.12
N ALA A 219 9.04 20.49 -10.21
CA ALA A 219 9.69 21.79 -10.05
C ALA A 219 9.25 22.79 -11.13
N GLN A 220 8.85 22.29 -12.31
CA GLN A 220 8.29 23.10 -13.40
C GLN A 220 6.79 23.35 -13.28
N GLY A 221 6.13 22.86 -12.22
CA GLY A 221 4.70 23.02 -12.00
C GLY A 221 3.82 22.15 -12.91
N ILE A 222 4.39 21.19 -13.65
CA ILE A 222 3.64 20.30 -14.54
C ILE A 222 2.93 19.25 -13.70
N MET A 223 1.61 19.16 -13.84
CA MET A 223 0.78 18.17 -13.15
C MET A 223 0.42 17.01 -14.07
N THR A 224 0.08 15.86 -13.47
CA THR A 224 -0.45 14.70 -14.21
C THR A 224 -1.89 14.92 -14.68
N ASP A 225 -2.43 14.01 -15.50
CA ASP A 225 -3.81 14.01 -16.02
C ASP A 225 -4.87 13.93 -14.91
N LEU A 226 -4.43 13.63 -13.68
CA LEU A 226 -5.26 13.57 -12.48
C LEU A 226 -5.11 14.80 -11.58
N GLY A 227 -4.40 15.85 -12.02
CA GLY A 227 -4.11 17.03 -11.21
C GLY A 227 -3.19 16.72 -10.02
N ARG A 228 -2.36 15.68 -10.12
CA ARG A 228 -1.44 15.24 -9.05
C ARG A 228 0.01 15.49 -9.45
N PRO A 229 0.91 15.69 -8.48
CA PRO A 229 2.35 15.75 -8.76
C PRO A 229 2.86 14.40 -9.29
N TRP A 230 3.89 14.48 -10.12
CA TRP A 230 4.60 13.34 -10.67
C TRP A 230 5.30 12.54 -9.57
N ARG A 231 5.22 11.22 -9.68
CA ARG A 231 5.97 10.27 -8.86
C ARG A 231 6.81 9.40 -9.78
N ALA A 232 7.91 8.85 -9.26
CA ALA A 232 8.74 7.90 -10.01
C ALA A 232 7.91 6.75 -10.60
N SER A 233 6.90 6.26 -9.88
CA SER A 233 5.99 5.21 -10.36
C SER A 233 5.11 5.65 -11.53
N THR A 234 4.67 6.91 -11.58
CA THR A 234 3.89 7.46 -12.69
C THR A 234 4.77 7.63 -13.94
N VAL A 235 6.00 8.14 -13.77
CA VAL A 235 6.99 8.21 -14.85
C VAL A 235 7.30 6.81 -15.39
N HIS A 236 7.51 5.84 -14.50
CA HIS A 236 7.73 4.45 -14.87
C HIS A 236 6.55 3.86 -15.66
N GLN A 237 5.30 4.19 -15.29
CA GLN A 237 4.12 3.81 -16.07
C GLN A 237 4.07 4.46 -17.46
N VAL A 238 4.59 5.68 -17.62
CA VAL A 238 4.75 6.30 -18.94
C VAL A 238 5.72 5.47 -19.78
N LEU A 239 6.90 5.18 -19.24
CA LEU A 239 7.97 4.48 -19.96
C LEU A 239 7.66 3.01 -20.31
N THR A 240 6.77 2.34 -19.57
CA THR A 240 6.46 0.91 -19.69
C THR A 240 5.16 0.55 -20.39
N ASN A 241 4.31 1.53 -20.70
CA ASN A 241 3.01 1.25 -21.26
C ASN A 241 3.02 1.36 -22.79
N GLU A 242 2.81 0.23 -23.47
CA GLU A 242 2.78 0.16 -24.94
C GLU A 242 1.71 1.04 -25.60
N LYS A 243 0.76 1.60 -24.84
CA LYS A 243 -0.19 2.57 -25.40
C LYS A 243 0.49 3.81 -26.01
N TYR A 244 1.69 4.16 -25.57
CA TYR A 244 2.40 5.34 -26.10
C TYR A 244 2.98 5.11 -27.50
N ILE A 245 3.12 3.84 -27.91
CA ILE A 245 3.50 3.42 -29.26
C ILE A 245 2.30 2.96 -30.10
N GLY A 246 1.06 3.27 -29.68
CA GLY A 246 -0.13 2.95 -30.46
C GLY A 246 -0.71 1.54 -30.23
N ASN A 247 -0.22 0.80 -29.24
CA ASN A 247 -0.69 -0.57 -28.98
C ASN A 247 -1.80 -0.61 -27.93
N ASN A 248 -2.77 -1.51 -28.11
CA ASN A 248 -3.69 -1.91 -27.05
C ASN A 248 -3.22 -3.22 -26.41
N VAL A 249 -3.10 -3.23 -25.08
CA VAL A 249 -2.78 -4.42 -24.30
C VAL A 249 -3.87 -4.69 -23.29
N PHE A 250 -4.45 -5.89 -23.34
CA PHE A 250 -5.52 -6.33 -22.47
C PHE A 250 -5.14 -7.61 -21.72
N ASN A 251 -5.94 -7.97 -20.71
CA ASN A 251 -5.76 -9.17 -19.90
C ASN A 251 -4.45 -9.21 -19.08
N ARG A 252 -3.89 -8.06 -18.68
CA ARG A 252 -2.74 -8.01 -17.73
C ARG A 252 -3.09 -8.51 -16.33
N ARG A 253 -4.35 -8.34 -15.94
CA ARG A 253 -4.94 -8.78 -14.67
C ARG A 253 -6.35 -9.26 -14.94
N SER A 254 -6.77 -10.33 -14.25
CA SER A 254 -8.11 -10.87 -14.35
C SER A 254 -8.80 -10.91 -12.98
N PHE A 255 -10.12 -10.78 -12.99
CA PHE A 255 -10.99 -10.89 -11.81
C PHE A 255 -12.31 -11.48 -12.30
N LYS A 256 -12.47 -12.80 -12.14
CA LYS A 256 -13.61 -13.56 -12.69
C LYS A 256 -14.53 -13.97 -11.55
N LEU A 257 -15.83 -13.70 -11.69
CA LEU A 257 -16.88 -14.18 -10.77
C LEU A 257 -16.54 -13.97 -9.27
N LYS A 258 -16.08 -12.78 -8.89
CA LYS A 258 -15.69 -12.44 -7.51
C LYS A 258 -14.51 -13.24 -6.91
N ALA A 259 -13.86 -14.10 -7.69
CA ALA A 259 -12.63 -14.76 -7.28
C ALA A 259 -11.48 -13.75 -7.10
N GLN A 260 -10.40 -14.16 -6.44
CA GLN A 260 -9.25 -13.28 -6.21
C GLN A 260 -8.68 -12.71 -7.52
N ARG A 261 -8.16 -11.48 -7.45
CA ARG A 261 -7.56 -10.82 -8.61
C ARG A 261 -6.20 -11.47 -8.90
N VAL A 262 -6.05 -11.99 -10.12
CA VAL A 262 -4.82 -12.65 -10.58
C VAL A 262 -4.07 -11.74 -11.54
N ARG A 263 -2.73 -11.74 -11.45
CA ARG A 263 -1.85 -11.14 -12.46
C ARG A 263 -1.54 -12.21 -13.49
N ASN A 264 -1.94 -11.99 -14.73
CA ASN A 264 -1.76 -12.99 -15.78
C ASN A 264 -0.37 -12.84 -16.42
N PRO A 265 0.24 -13.95 -16.86
CA PRO A 265 1.55 -13.92 -17.45
C PRO A 265 1.51 -13.34 -18.89
N PRO A 266 2.63 -12.84 -19.43
CA PRO A 266 2.66 -12.07 -20.68
C PRO A 266 2.17 -12.82 -21.94
N GLU A 267 2.11 -14.15 -21.91
CA GLU A 267 1.67 -15.00 -23.02
C GLU A 267 0.14 -14.99 -23.15
N GLU A 268 -0.57 -14.74 -22.03
CA GLU A 268 -2.03 -14.59 -22.01
C GLU A 268 -2.48 -13.15 -22.37
N TRP A 269 -1.54 -12.24 -22.57
CA TRP A 269 -1.87 -10.84 -22.88
C TRP A 269 -2.32 -10.73 -24.32
N ILE A 270 -3.43 -10.04 -24.51
CA ILE A 270 -3.96 -9.78 -25.84
C ILE A 270 -3.43 -8.43 -26.28
N ARG A 271 -2.59 -8.46 -27.31
CA ARG A 271 -1.98 -7.28 -27.90
C ARG A 271 -2.58 -7.02 -29.27
N ALA A 272 -2.85 -5.76 -29.57
CA ALA A 272 -3.15 -5.28 -30.90
C ALA A 272 -2.20 -4.10 -31.18
N GLU A 273 -1.37 -4.23 -32.20
CA GLU A 273 -0.23 -3.34 -32.45
C GLU A 273 -0.62 -2.23 -33.44
N GLY A 274 -0.14 -1.01 -33.22
CA GLY A 274 -0.33 0.12 -34.15
C GLY A 274 -1.79 0.47 -34.44
N VAL A 275 -2.69 0.24 -33.49
CA VAL A 275 -4.14 0.40 -33.67
C VAL A 275 -4.65 1.84 -33.47
N PHE A 276 -3.79 2.75 -33.01
CA PHE A 276 -4.05 4.18 -32.99
C PHE A 276 -2.73 4.97 -33.08
N THR A 277 -2.84 6.27 -33.34
CA THR A 277 -1.70 7.16 -33.55
C THR A 277 -0.75 7.15 -32.34
N PRO A 278 0.52 6.76 -32.51
CA PRO A 278 1.52 6.78 -31.44
C PRO A 278 1.91 8.21 -31.07
N ILE A 279 2.34 8.42 -29.82
CA ILE A 279 2.93 9.70 -29.39
C ILE A 279 4.45 9.61 -29.19
N VAL A 280 4.98 8.39 -29.10
CA VAL A 280 6.40 8.06 -28.97
C VAL A 280 6.79 7.06 -30.04
N GLU A 281 8.00 7.22 -30.59
CA GLU A 281 8.56 6.30 -31.57
C GLU A 281 8.88 4.93 -30.96
N LEU A 282 8.69 3.86 -31.75
CA LEU A 282 8.93 2.49 -31.30
C LEU A 282 10.39 2.28 -30.84
N GLN A 283 11.34 2.98 -31.46
CA GLN A 283 12.75 2.89 -31.10
C GLN A 283 13.04 3.43 -29.70
N ASP A 284 12.50 4.60 -29.35
CA ASP A 284 12.67 5.19 -28.02
C ASP A 284 11.97 4.33 -26.94
N TYR A 285 10.82 3.74 -27.27
CA TYR A 285 10.15 2.79 -26.38
C TYR A 285 11.01 1.55 -26.11
N ARG A 286 11.55 0.93 -27.16
CA ARG A 286 12.41 -0.26 -27.03
C ARG A 286 13.69 0.07 -26.25
N ALA A 287 14.30 1.22 -26.49
CA ALA A 287 15.46 1.68 -25.73
C ALA A 287 15.13 1.85 -24.24
N ALA A 288 13.99 2.48 -23.91
CA ALA A 288 13.54 2.60 -22.53
C ALA A 288 13.30 1.23 -21.88
N GLN A 289 12.67 0.28 -22.57
CA GLN A 289 12.48 -1.08 -22.06
C GLN A 289 13.79 -1.79 -21.79
N ALA A 290 14.77 -1.69 -22.70
CA ALA A 290 16.09 -2.29 -22.50
C ALA A 290 16.79 -1.72 -21.25
N ILE A 291 16.77 -0.39 -21.06
CA ILE A 291 17.32 0.27 -19.87
C ILE A 291 16.61 -0.20 -18.60
N ILE A 292 15.28 -0.34 -18.61
CA ILE A 292 14.52 -0.80 -17.45
C ILE A 292 14.86 -2.24 -17.11
N VAL A 293 14.95 -3.13 -18.11
CA VAL A 293 15.33 -4.53 -17.89
C VAL A 293 16.72 -4.61 -17.28
N GLU A 294 17.69 -3.90 -17.86
CA GLU A 294 19.07 -3.81 -17.38
C GLU A 294 19.14 -3.33 -15.93
N ARG A 295 18.43 -2.24 -15.60
CA ARG A 295 18.36 -1.69 -14.23
C ARG A 295 17.62 -2.59 -13.24
N SER A 296 16.69 -3.41 -13.73
CA SER A 296 15.90 -4.34 -12.91
C SER A 296 16.57 -5.69 -12.69
N ARG A 297 17.74 -5.92 -13.30
CA ARG A 297 18.52 -7.14 -13.12
C ARG A 297 18.79 -7.35 -11.63
N ARG A 298 18.38 -8.52 -11.13
CA ARG A 298 18.68 -8.93 -9.77
C ARG A 298 20.08 -9.52 -9.75
N PHE A 299 20.95 -8.90 -8.97
CA PHE A 299 22.30 -9.41 -8.73
C PHE A 299 22.26 -10.49 -7.65
N SER A 300 22.97 -11.59 -7.88
CA SER A 300 23.29 -12.57 -6.84
C SER A 300 24.28 -11.97 -5.84
N ASP A 301 24.42 -12.59 -4.66
CA ASP A 301 25.37 -12.12 -3.66
C ASP A 301 26.81 -12.19 -4.21
N GLU A 302 27.14 -13.23 -4.97
CA GLU A 302 28.43 -13.41 -5.66
C GLU A 302 28.68 -12.30 -6.69
N GLU A 303 27.70 -11.99 -7.54
CA GLU A 303 27.82 -10.93 -8.54
C GLU A 303 28.04 -9.55 -7.90
N ILE A 304 27.41 -9.28 -6.75
CA ILE A 304 27.62 -8.03 -6.02
C ILE A 304 29.04 -7.96 -5.46
N LEU A 305 29.53 -9.05 -4.86
CA LEU A 305 30.88 -9.10 -4.29
C LEU A 305 31.95 -8.99 -5.38
N ASP A 306 31.77 -9.64 -6.52
CA ASP A 306 32.70 -9.54 -7.66
C ASP A 306 32.67 -8.14 -8.29
N HIS A 307 31.50 -7.50 -8.36
CA HIS A 307 31.41 -6.09 -8.75
C HIS A 307 32.22 -5.20 -7.81
N LEU A 308 32.10 -5.37 -6.49
CA LEU A 308 32.89 -4.59 -5.53
C LEU A 308 34.40 -4.84 -5.66
N LYS A 309 34.83 -6.08 -5.92
CA LYS A 309 36.25 -6.39 -6.21
C LYS A 309 36.72 -5.67 -7.47
N ALA A 310 35.90 -5.66 -8.53
CA ALA A 310 36.22 -4.99 -9.79
C ALA A 310 36.33 -3.46 -9.63
N VAL A 311 35.40 -2.85 -8.88
CA VAL A 311 35.46 -1.41 -8.57
C VAL A 311 36.72 -1.09 -7.76
N HIS A 312 37.04 -1.92 -6.76
CA HIS A 312 38.25 -1.77 -5.96
C HIS A 312 39.52 -1.89 -6.81
N ALA A 313 39.60 -2.90 -7.68
CA ALA A 313 40.74 -3.09 -8.57
C ALA A 313 40.94 -1.92 -9.54
N ARG A 314 39.85 -1.27 -9.97
CA ARG A 314 39.90 -0.16 -10.93
C ARG A 314 40.23 1.19 -10.27
N HIS A 315 39.65 1.48 -9.11
CA HIS A 315 39.74 2.79 -8.47
C HIS A 315 40.69 2.84 -7.26
N GLY A 316 41.18 1.69 -6.80
CA GLY A 316 42.05 1.55 -5.62
C GLY A 316 41.35 1.80 -4.28
N LEU A 317 40.16 2.38 -4.28
CA LEU A 317 39.38 2.73 -3.10
C LEU A 317 37.91 2.42 -3.32
N LEU A 318 37.22 1.97 -2.26
CA LEU A 318 35.77 1.80 -2.27
C LEU A 318 35.10 2.86 -1.41
N SER A 319 34.14 3.56 -2.01
CA SER A 319 33.21 4.43 -1.29
C SER A 319 31.83 4.34 -1.91
N ALA A 320 30.80 4.79 -1.19
CA ALA A 320 29.44 4.82 -1.72
C ALA A 320 29.35 5.65 -3.02
N ILE A 321 30.07 6.77 -3.08
CA ILE A 321 30.14 7.65 -4.25
C ILE A 321 30.76 6.91 -5.43
N VAL A 322 31.93 6.29 -5.24
CA VAL A 322 32.63 5.56 -6.30
C VAL A 322 31.76 4.39 -6.83
N ILE A 323 31.06 3.67 -5.94
CA ILE A 323 30.15 2.60 -6.33
C ILE A 323 28.99 3.16 -7.18
N ASP A 324 28.37 4.26 -6.73
CA ASP A 324 27.22 4.85 -7.42
C ASP A 324 27.59 5.57 -8.74
N GLU A 325 28.84 6.03 -8.87
CA GLU A 325 29.43 6.56 -10.11
C GLU A 325 29.84 5.45 -11.10
N THR A 326 30.02 4.22 -10.63
CA THR A 326 30.35 3.11 -11.53
C THR A 326 29.11 2.69 -12.31
N HIS A 327 29.09 2.96 -13.61
CA HIS A 327 28.01 2.53 -14.48
C HIS A 327 27.91 0.99 -14.54
N HIS A 328 26.69 0.47 -14.68
CA HIS A 328 26.37 -0.97 -14.83
C HIS A 328 26.65 -1.86 -13.60
N GLY A 329 26.29 -1.40 -12.39
CA GLY A 329 26.40 -2.20 -11.16
C GLY A 329 25.30 -1.93 -10.12
N PRO A 330 25.23 -2.74 -9.05
CA PRO A 330 24.34 -2.52 -7.92
C PRO A 330 24.70 -1.21 -7.19
N SER A 331 23.70 -0.36 -6.96
CA SER A 331 23.90 0.88 -6.17
C SER A 331 24.36 0.60 -4.74
N SER A 332 25.06 1.56 -4.13
CA SER A 332 25.54 1.48 -2.75
C SER A 332 24.40 1.24 -1.75
N GLY A 333 23.21 1.78 -2.02
CA GLY A 333 21.99 1.53 -1.25
C GLY A 333 21.50 0.09 -1.34
N ALA A 334 21.50 -0.50 -2.54
CA ALA A 334 21.12 -1.90 -2.75
C ALA A 334 22.07 -2.86 -2.04
N ILE A 335 23.38 -2.60 -2.11
CA ILE A 335 24.40 -3.38 -1.39
C ILE A 335 24.20 -3.28 0.13
N ARG A 336 23.98 -2.05 0.64
CA ARG A 336 23.71 -1.83 2.07
C ARG A 336 22.48 -2.59 2.54
N HIS A 337 21.40 -2.58 1.77
CA HIS A 337 20.19 -3.32 2.14
C HIS A 337 20.42 -4.84 2.10
N ARG A 338 21.12 -5.35 1.09
CA ARG A 338 21.38 -6.78 0.92
C ARG A 338 22.30 -7.36 2.00
N PHE A 339 23.39 -6.66 2.32
CA PHE A 339 24.41 -7.11 3.28
C PHE A 339 24.28 -6.44 4.66
N GLY A 340 23.24 -5.65 4.90
CA GLY A 340 23.00 -4.89 6.13
C GLY A 340 23.88 -3.63 6.28
N SER A 341 25.10 -3.63 5.75
CA SER A 341 25.96 -2.45 5.68
C SER A 341 27.00 -2.56 4.56
N LEU A 342 27.48 -1.42 4.05
CA LEU A 342 28.58 -1.39 3.08
C LEU A 342 29.87 -1.96 3.67
N LEU A 343 30.16 -1.69 4.95
CA LEU A 343 31.35 -2.20 5.63
C LEU A 343 31.34 -3.73 5.71
N ARG A 344 30.18 -4.34 5.95
CA ARG A 344 30.04 -5.80 5.92
C ARG A 344 30.30 -6.36 4.53
N ALA A 345 29.83 -5.69 3.48
CA ALA A 345 30.13 -6.07 2.11
C ALA A 345 31.63 -5.92 1.78
N TYR A 346 32.29 -4.88 2.29
CA TYR A 346 33.74 -4.66 2.14
C TYR A 346 34.56 -5.73 2.86
N ALA A 347 34.16 -6.11 4.07
CA ALA A 347 34.82 -7.18 4.82
C ALA A 347 34.75 -8.53 4.09
N LEU A 348 33.63 -8.83 3.43
CA LEU A 348 33.46 -10.06 2.64
C LEU A 348 34.39 -10.16 1.43
N ILE A 349 34.89 -9.03 0.92
CA ILE A 349 35.88 -8.99 -0.17
C ILE A 349 37.31 -8.71 0.34
N GLY A 350 37.52 -8.70 1.67
CA GLY A 350 38.82 -8.41 2.26
C GLY A 350 39.30 -6.97 2.10
N TYR A 351 38.40 -6.02 1.84
CA TYR A 351 38.74 -4.60 1.72
C TYR A 351 38.71 -3.92 3.10
N ASP A 352 39.89 -3.51 3.58
CA ASP A 352 40.00 -2.62 4.73
C ASP A 352 40.10 -1.17 4.27
N SER A 353 39.08 -0.39 4.61
CA SER A 353 38.97 1.02 4.26
C SER A 353 39.95 1.95 5.01
N GLY A 354 40.72 1.44 5.97
CA GLY A 354 41.73 2.20 6.72
C GLY A 354 41.17 3.36 7.57
N ARG A 355 39.84 3.49 7.65
CA ARG A 355 39.15 4.42 8.54
C ARG A 355 38.68 3.63 9.75
N ASP A 356 39.10 4.06 10.94
CA ASP A 356 38.67 3.44 12.18
C ASP A 356 37.17 3.72 12.41
N TYR A 357 36.33 2.72 12.09
CA TYR A 357 34.88 2.79 12.23
C TYR A 357 34.40 2.27 13.60
N ALA A 358 35.30 2.13 14.59
CA ALA A 358 34.93 1.79 15.98
C ALA A 358 33.76 2.65 16.49
N TYR A 359 33.68 3.90 16.04
CA TYR A 359 32.60 4.83 16.34
C TYR A 359 31.19 4.33 15.97
N ILE A 360 31.03 3.49 14.94
CA ILE A 360 29.74 2.91 14.53
C ILE A 360 29.31 1.82 15.52
N GLU A 361 30.25 0.99 15.96
CA GLU A 361 30.01 -0.04 16.96
C GLU A 361 29.76 0.57 18.34
N ASP A 362 30.54 1.59 18.71
CA ASP A 362 30.32 2.41 19.90
C ASP A 362 28.91 3.02 19.86
N ASN A 363 28.52 3.69 18.78
CA ASN A 363 27.18 4.27 18.67
C ASN A 363 26.06 3.21 18.75
N ARG A 364 26.28 2.01 18.20
CA ARG A 364 25.33 0.89 18.31
C ARG A 364 25.22 0.41 19.75
N HIS A 365 26.34 0.31 20.45
CA HIS A 365 26.39 -0.08 21.86
C HIS A 365 25.74 0.98 22.75
N LEU A 366 26.07 2.27 22.59
CA LEU A 366 25.45 3.36 23.33
C LEU A 366 23.93 3.43 23.12
N ARG A 367 23.43 3.19 21.90
CA ARG A 367 21.98 3.10 21.63
C ARG A 367 21.29 1.94 22.34
N ARG A 368 22.00 0.82 22.56
CA ARG A 368 21.47 -0.32 23.34
C ARG A 368 21.51 -0.06 24.84
N MET A 369 22.50 0.68 25.31
CA MET A 369 22.69 0.99 26.72
C MET A 369 21.78 2.14 27.20
N PHE A 370 21.48 3.12 26.33
CA PHE A 370 20.68 4.29 26.69
C PHE A 370 19.32 3.96 27.35
N PRO A 371 18.49 3.03 26.83
CA PRO A 371 17.24 2.66 27.49
C PRO A 371 17.44 2.11 28.91
N THR A 372 18.50 1.32 29.13
CA THR A 372 18.84 0.75 30.44
C THR A 372 19.21 1.84 31.43
N VAL A 373 20.07 2.78 31.04
CA VAL A 373 20.50 3.91 31.89
C VAL A 373 19.31 4.79 32.29
N VAL A 374 18.40 5.06 31.34
CA VAL A 374 17.17 5.82 31.63
C VAL A 374 16.31 5.04 32.62
N GLU A 375 16.03 3.76 32.36
CA GLU A 375 15.16 2.97 33.23
C GLU A 375 15.72 2.80 34.64
N ASP A 376 17.03 2.57 34.78
CA ASP A 376 17.67 2.44 36.10
C ASP A 376 17.62 3.76 36.88
N THR A 377 17.81 4.90 36.21
CA THR A 377 17.67 6.23 36.83
C THR A 377 16.24 6.47 37.31
N LEU A 378 15.24 6.17 36.47
CA LEU A 378 13.83 6.35 36.84
C LEU A 378 13.38 5.39 37.93
N ARG A 379 13.87 4.13 37.91
CA ARG A 379 13.61 3.16 38.97
C ARG A 379 14.12 3.68 40.31
N ARG A 380 15.35 4.19 40.34
CA ARG A 380 15.94 4.72 41.57
C ARG A 380 15.19 5.92 42.14
N ILE A 381 14.68 6.82 41.28
CA ILE A 381 13.80 7.92 41.71
C ILE A 381 12.52 7.39 42.36
N ARG A 382 11.90 6.35 41.78
CA ARG A 382 10.69 5.72 42.33
C ARG A 382 10.95 5.02 43.66
N ASP A 383 12.08 4.35 43.80
CA ASP A 383 12.47 3.68 45.05
C ASP A 383 12.64 4.67 46.21
N LEU A 384 12.99 5.93 45.91
CA LEU A 384 13.10 7.03 46.88
C LEU A 384 11.76 7.77 47.11
N GLY A 385 10.65 7.20 46.65
CA GLY A 385 9.30 7.74 46.82
C GLY A 385 8.92 8.82 45.79
N GLY A 386 9.78 9.09 44.81
CA GLY A 386 9.49 10.03 43.72
C GLY A 386 8.52 9.45 42.68
N LYS A 387 7.74 10.31 42.01
CA LYS A 387 6.88 9.97 40.88
C LYS A 387 7.55 10.40 39.58
N THR A 388 7.52 9.55 38.55
CA THR A 388 8.11 9.85 37.24
C THR A 388 7.08 9.64 36.13
N ARG A 389 6.93 10.61 35.23
CA ARG A 389 6.13 10.50 34.00
C ARG A 389 7.02 10.77 32.80
N ARG A 390 7.14 9.79 31.89
CA ARG A 390 7.95 9.92 30.67
C ARG A 390 7.05 10.16 29.46
N GLU A 391 7.39 11.17 28.67
CA GLU A 391 6.73 11.44 27.39
C GLU A 391 7.36 10.57 26.29
N LEU A 392 6.51 9.87 25.53
CA LEU A 392 6.95 8.84 24.58
C LEU A 392 7.59 9.44 23.30
N GLU A 393 7.14 10.61 22.87
CA GLU A 393 7.63 11.27 21.64
C GLU A 393 8.91 12.07 21.88
N SER A 394 8.96 12.84 22.97
CA SER A 394 10.10 13.72 23.29
C SER A 394 11.19 13.02 24.11
N GLY A 395 10.84 11.96 24.86
CA GLY A 395 11.74 11.33 25.83
C GLY A 395 11.92 12.11 27.13
N LEU A 396 11.27 13.27 27.28
CA LEU A 396 11.29 14.12 28.47
C LEU A 396 10.67 13.40 29.67
N VAL A 397 11.25 13.57 30.85
CA VAL A 397 10.78 12.97 32.10
C VAL A 397 10.34 14.07 33.05
N VAL A 398 9.06 14.09 33.41
CA VAL A 398 8.55 14.94 34.49
C VAL A 398 8.67 14.20 35.81
N VAL A 399 9.36 14.79 36.78
CA VAL A 399 9.53 14.24 38.12
C VAL A 399 8.68 15.00 39.11
N ASN A 400 7.88 14.25 39.88
CA ASN A 400 6.95 14.73 40.90
C ASN A 400 5.97 15.83 40.47
N GLU A 401 5.79 16.04 39.16
CA GLU A 401 5.03 17.17 38.60
C GLU A 401 5.62 18.55 38.93
N GLU A 402 6.89 18.60 39.36
CA GLU A 402 7.56 19.82 39.82
C GLU A 402 8.64 20.31 38.85
N PHE A 403 9.38 19.39 38.24
CA PHE A 403 10.42 19.73 37.28
C PHE A 403 10.63 18.63 36.24
N SER A 404 11.30 18.99 35.16
CA SER A 404 11.53 18.16 33.98
C SER A 404 13.01 17.83 33.78
N LEU A 405 13.25 16.61 33.32
CA LEU A 405 14.57 16.02 33.11
C LEU A 405 14.72 15.53 31.67
N SER A 406 15.87 15.82 31.06
CA SER A 406 16.33 15.14 29.83
C SER A 406 17.64 14.41 30.12
N LEU A 407 17.77 13.17 29.65
CA LEU A 407 18.97 12.35 29.82
C LEU A 407 19.66 12.20 28.46
N VAL A 408 20.98 12.41 28.42
CA VAL A 408 21.80 12.26 27.21
C VAL A 408 23.09 11.52 27.52
N ILE A 409 23.49 10.59 26.65
CA ILE A 409 24.79 9.91 26.74
C ILE A 409 25.79 10.61 25.83
N ALA A 410 26.90 11.05 26.41
CA ALA A 410 28.00 11.68 25.72
C ALA A 410 29.12 10.66 25.49
N ARG A 411 29.36 10.33 24.22
CA ARG A 411 30.45 9.45 23.78
C ARG A 411 31.82 10.09 24.07
N CYS A 412 32.78 9.28 24.52
CA CYS A 412 34.18 9.64 24.59
C CYS A 412 34.85 9.52 23.21
N GLU A 413 35.46 10.62 22.77
CA GLU A 413 36.27 10.71 21.55
C GLU A 413 37.74 10.90 21.94
N THR A 414 38.61 9.98 21.52
CA THR A 414 40.05 10.13 21.71
C THR A 414 40.66 10.85 20.51
N THR A 415 41.31 11.99 20.76
CA THR A 415 42.01 12.76 19.73
C THR A 415 43.27 12.04 19.26
N LYS A 416 43.82 12.45 18.10
CA LYS A 416 45.10 11.91 17.60
C LYS A 416 46.27 12.12 18.57
N ALA A 417 46.18 13.12 19.44
CA ALA A 417 47.17 13.42 20.48
C ALA A 417 46.92 12.68 21.81
N GLY A 418 45.92 11.79 21.87
CA GLY A 418 45.59 10.99 23.05
C GLY A 418 44.61 11.62 24.03
N ALA A 419 44.33 12.93 23.92
CA ALA A 419 43.38 13.61 24.82
C ALA A 419 41.93 13.17 24.56
N HIS A 420 41.12 13.11 25.62
CA HIS A 420 39.70 12.72 25.55
C HIS A 420 38.76 13.93 25.44
N ARG A 421 37.71 13.80 24.62
CA ARG A 421 36.70 14.84 24.37
C ARG A 421 35.30 14.25 24.35
N TRP A 422 34.33 15.02 24.82
CA TRP A 422 32.91 14.67 24.78
C TRP A 422 32.11 15.81 24.15
N THR A 423 31.08 15.46 23.40
CA THR A 423 30.15 16.43 22.83
C THR A 423 28.75 16.11 23.32
N ILE A 424 28.17 17.06 24.06
CA ILE A 424 26.78 16.99 24.54
C ILE A 424 25.93 17.87 23.64
N ARG A 425 24.81 17.32 23.16
CA ARG A 425 23.77 18.09 22.47
C ARG A 425 22.62 18.25 23.45
N LEU A 426 22.35 19.50 23.83
CA LEU A 426 21.23 19.83 24.70
C LEU A 426 19.99 19.99 23.83
N GLU A 427 18.89 19.38 24.24
CA GLU A 427 17.61 19.43 23.52
C GLU A 427 16.89 20.75 23.82
N THR A 428 17.44 21.85 23.30
CA THR A 428 16.95 23.21 23.55
C THR A 428 15.52 23.45 23.10
N GLY A 429 14.96 22.60 22.24
CA GLY A 429 13.55 22.65 21.84
C GLY A 429 12.58 22.08 22.87
N LEU A 430 13.07 21.28 23.84
CA LEU A 430 12.25 20.69 24.91
C LEU A 430 12.31 21.49 26.22
N LEU A 431 13.32 22.36 26.38
CA LEU A 431 13.55 23.20 27.57
C LEU A 431 13.41 22.42 28.91
N PRO A 432 14.14 21.31 29.10
CA PRO A 432 14.13 20.59 30.37
C PRO A 432 14.72 21.46 31.48
N ASP A 433 14.17 21.41 32.70
CA ASP A 433 14.71 22.16 33.84
C ASP A 433 16.15 21.73 34.18
N ILE A 434 16.44 20.42 34.05
CA ILE A 434 17.79 19.87 34.21
C ILE A 434 18.10 18.87 33.09
N SER A 435 19.23 19.05 32.43
CA SER A 435 19.81 18.08 31.50
C SER A 435 20.87 17.23 32.20
N VAL A 436 20.65 15.92 32.27
CA VAL A 436 21.59 14.95 32.83
C VAL A 436 22.45 14.40 31.70
N ALA A 437 23.71 14.81 31.65
CA ALA A 437 24.66 14.30 30.66
C ALA A 437 25.55 13.20 31.27
N VAL A 438 25.42 11.99 30.76
CA VAL A 438 26.19 10.81 31.17
C VAL A 438 27.45 10.73 30.30
N ARG A 439 28.62 10.99 30.86
CA ARG A 439 29.90 10.87 30.14
C ARG A 439 30.37 9.43 30.14
N MET A 440 30.74 8.94 28.97
CA MET A 440 31.32 7.62 28.82
C MET A 440 32.83 7.63 29.10
N ALA A 441 33.36 6.56 29.67
CA ALA A 441 34.79 6.33 29.81
C ALA A 441 35.44 6.05 28.43
N PRO A 442 36.78 6.16 28.30
CA PRO A 442 37.49 5.70 27.11
C PRO A 442 37.10 4.25 26.76
N GLY A 443 36.80 3.99 25.49
CA GLY A 443 36.26 2.69 25.04
C GLY A 443 34.74 2.56 25.09
N ASN A 444 34.03 3.57 25.61
CA ASN A 444 32.57 3.71 25.54
C ASN A 444 31.75 2.53 26.10
N ARG A 445 32.32 1.75 27.03
CA ARG A 445 31.65 0.61 27.70
C ARG A 445 31.10 0.97 29.07
N ASP A 446 31.84 1.78 29.81
CA ASP A 446 31.52 2.15 31.18
C ASP A 446 31.20 3.63 31.30
N ILE A 447 30.36 3.99 32.28
CA ILE A 447 30.07 5.37 32.61
C ILE A 447 31.25 5.94 33.40
N LEU A 448 31.72 7.12 33.01
CA LEU A 448 32.78 7.86 33.68
C LEU A 448 32.22 8.69 34.84
N ASP A 449 31.28 9.58 34.53
CA ASP A 449 30.64 10.51 35.47
C ASP A 449 29.40 11.18 34.83
N TYR A 450 28.79 12.10 35.57
CA TYR A 450 27.54 12.76 35.23
C TYR A 450 27.68 14.28 35.34
N TYR A 451 27.04 15.01 34.44
CA TYR A 451 26.79 16.44 34.60
C TYR A 451 25.31 16.69 34.82
N LEU A 452 24.97 17.44 35.85
CA LEU A 452 23.61 17.92 36.09
C LEU A 452 23.54 19.38 35.67
N LEU A 453 23.03 19.64 34.48
CA LEU A 453 23.10 20.94 33.81
C LEU A 453 21.74 21.66 33.90
N PRO A 454 21.58 22.65 34.79
CA PRO A 454 20.32 23.39 34.92
C PRO A 454 20.08 24.29 33.70
N ALA A 455 18.85 24.39 33.22
CA ALA A 455 18.52 25.24 32.07
C ALA A 455 18.89 26.71 32.27
N ILE A 456 18.79 27.22 33.51
CA ILE A 456 19.11 28.61 33.84
C ILE A 456 20.57 28.99 33.52
N ASP A 457 21.48 28.03 33.62
CA ASP A 457 22.91 28.24 33.38
C ASP A 457 23.33 27.82 31.96
N MET A 458 22.46 27.14 31.21
CA MET A 458 22.77 26.53 29.92
C MET A 458 22.13 27.27 28.74
N ASN A 459 22.86 28.23 28.18
CA ASN A 459 22.40 29.03 27.04
C ASN A 459 22.90 28.53 25.67
N VAL A 460 23.36 27.29 25.57
CA VAL A 460 23.96 26.73 24.34
C VAL A 460 23.36 25.39 23.95
N ALA A 461 23.11 25.18 22.65
CA ALA A 461 22.58 23.90 22.15
C ALA A 461 23.61 22.76 22.13
N LYS A 462 24.91 23.10 22.22
CA LYS A 462 25.99 22.13 22.10
C LYS A 462 27.14 22.50 23.05
N LEU A 463 27.45 21.59 23.97
CA LEU A 463 28.59 21.70 24.88
C LEU A 463 29.70 20.75 24.42
N ARG A 464 30.95 21.22 24.47
CA ARG A 464 32.13 20.41 24.22
C ARG A 464 32.91 20.32 25.52
N LEU A 465 33.12 19.12 26.01
CA LEU A 465 33.85 18.86 27.23
C LEU A 465 35.24 18.27 26.92
N ALA A 466 36.21 18.74 27.68
CA ALA A 466 37.53 18.19 27.86
C ALA A 466 37.62 17.41 29.19
N GLU A 467 38.79 16.85 29.47
CA GLU A 467 39.07 16.15 30.73
C GLU A 467 38.96 17.09 31.94
N ASP A 468 39.37 18.35 31.74
CA ASP A 468 39.25 19.48 32.65
C ASP A 468 38.59 20.65 31.89
N ASN A 469 37.50 21.20 32.43
CA ASN A 469 36.72 22.28 31.81
C ASN A 469 36.71 23.56 32.67
N GLY A 470 37.45 23.57 33.78
CA GLY A 470 37.44 24.65 34.75
C GLY A 470 36.14 24.74 35.57
N ILE A 471 36.15 25.64 36.56
CA ILE A 471 35.12 25.76 37.60
C ILE A 471 33.72 26.00 37.03
N GLY A 472 33.61 26.71 35.90
CA GLY A 472 32.31 27.07 35.32
C GLY A 472 31.47 25.88 34.86
N LEU A 473 32.09 24.80 34.37
CA LEU A 473 31.38 23.59 33.94
C LEU A 473 31.56 22.44 34.93
N ASP A 474 32.76 22.28 35.49
CA ASP A 474 33.05 21.17 36.39
C ASP A 474 32.40 21.31 37.77
N ALA A 475 31.85 22.49 38.12
CA ALA A 475 30.97 22.64 39.28
C ALA A 475 29.68 21.81 39.18
N TYR A 476 29.24 21.48 37.97
CA TYR A 476 28.05 20.66 37.71
C TYR A 476 28.38 19.17 37.52
N ARG A 477 29.66 18.78 37.68
CA ARG A 477 30.15 17.41 37.50
C ARG A 477 30.03 16.62 38.79
N PHE A 478 29.49 15.42 38.69
CA PHE A 478 29.30 14.49 39.81
C PHE A 478 29.71 13.08 39.41
N THR A 479 30.33 12.36 40.35
CA THR A 479 30.71 10.95 40.16
C THR A 479 29.51 10.01 40.16
N SER A 480 28.35 10.45 40.69
CA SER A 480 27.11 9.70 40.74
C SER A 480 25.89 10.61 40.62
N LEU A 481 24.72 10.00 40.43
CA LEU A 481 23.43 10.70 40.38
C LEU A 481 22.82 10.96 41.77
N GLU A 482 23.55 10.76 42.87
CA GLU A 482 23.01 10.97 44.23
C GLU A 482 22.47 12.38 44.45
N ARG A 483 23.13 13.40 43.90
CA ARG A 483 22.64 14.79 43.95
C ARG A 483 21.33 15.00 43.22
N LEU A 484 21.12 14.30 42.10
CA LEU A 484 19.84 14.29 41.41
C LEU A 484 18.78 13.60 42.27
N PHE A 485 19.13 12.46 42.88
CA PHE A 485 18.22 11.69 43.70
C PHE A 485 17.76 12.45 44.95
N ASP A 486 18.64 13.21 45.59
CA ASP A 486 18.30 14.09 46.71
C ASP A 486 17.22 15.11 46.35
N LEU A 487 17.25 15.67 45.14
CA LEU A 487 16.21 16.59 44.64
C LEU A 487 14.85 15.91 44.41
N THR A 488 14.86 14.60 44.16
CA THR A 488 13.65 13.83 43.83
C THR A 488 12.99 13.17 45.03
N ARG A 489 13.70 13.08 46.16
CA ARG A 489 13.30 12.36 47.37
C ARG A 489 11.98 12.90 47.94
N ARG A 490 11.17 12.03 48.52
CA ARG A 490 9.97 12.40 49.29
C ARG A 490 10.11 11.91 50.72
N ILE A 491 9.78 12.78 51.68
CA ILE A 491 9.80 12.49 53.11
C ILE A 491 8.39 12.80 53.65
N ALA A 492 7.86 11.92 54.49
CA ALA A 492 6.57 12.14 55.13
C ALA A 492 6.69 13.31 56.11
N LEU A 493 5.75 14.25 56.09
CA LEU A 493 5.79 15.47 56.90
C LEU A 493 5.86 15.22 58.43
N ARG A 494 5.55 13.98 58.88
CA ARG A 494 5.64 13.56 60.29
C ARG A 494 7.07 13.23 60.74
N GLU A 495 8.02 13.08 59.82
CA GLU A 495 9.41 12.68 60.09
C GLU A 495 10.40 13.86 60.04
N VAL A 496 9.90 15.10 59.89
CA VAL A 496 10.71 16.33 59.71
C VAL A 496 10.68 17.23 60.96
N VAL A 497 10.36 16.69 62.14
CA VAL A 497 10.38 17.43 63.42
C VAL A 497 11.66 17.18 64.19
#